data_AF-A0A3D3EDF8-F1
#
_entry.id   AF-A0A3D3EDF8-F1
#
_cell.length_a   1.000
_cell.length_b   1.000
_cell.length_c   1.000
_cell.angle_alpha   90.00
_cell.angle_beta   90.00
_cell.angle_gamma   90.00
#
_symmetry.space_group_name_H-M   'P 1'
#
loop_
_entity.id
_entity.type
_entity.pdbx_description
1 polymer ?
#
loop_
_entity_poly.entity_id
_entity_poly.type
_entity_poly.pdbx_seq_one_letter_code
_entity_poly.pdbx_strand_id
1 'polypeptide(L)'
;GSLDNAVVVENGRILNDTGLRMKHEFVRHKILDCLGDLYLLGMMLRGKVTASRPGHAICADLITTLWDATESYRIVEEGALVGHSDGYALPEVAAAAAV
;
A
#
# COMPACT_ATOMS: atom_id res chain seq x y z
N GLY A 1 12.63 -13.71 -12.84
CA GLY A 1 11.17 -13.92 -12.74
C GLY A 1 10.82 -15.19 -13.47
N SER A 2 9.81 -15.92 -13.01
CA SER A 2 9.22 -17.08 -13.68
C SER A 2 7.71 -16.91 -13.76
N LEU A 3 7.03 -17.78 -14.51
CA LEU A 3 5.56 -17.78 -14.56
C LEU A 3 4.91 -18.11 -13.20
N ASP A 4 5.67 -18.68 -12.25
CA ASP A 4 5.19 -19.00 -10.90
C ASP A 4 5.09 -17.78 -9.99
N ASN A 5 5.89 -16.73 -10.25
CA ASN A 5 5.98 -15.54 -9.39
C ASN A 5 5.59 -14.23 -10.09
N ALA A 6 5.38 -14.24 -11.39
CA ALA A 6 5.00 -13.06 -12.15
C ALA A 6 3.94 -13.40 -13.20
N VAL A 7 3.00 -12.47 -13.38
CA VAL A 7 2.13 -12.47 -14.56
C VAL A 7 2.94 -11.92 -15.73
N VAL A 8 3.16 -12.74 -16.76
CA VAL A 8 3.94 -12.35 -17.93
C VAL A 8 2.98 -12.08 -19.10
N VAL A 9 3.14 -10.91 -19.72
CA VAL A 9 2.33 -10.47 -20.85
C VAL A 9 3.21 -10.28 -22.07
N GLU A 10 2.86 -10.94 -23.17
CA GLU A 10 3.56 -10.82 -24.45
C GLU A 10 2.53 -10.58 -25.56
N ASN A 11 2.74 -9.53 -26.37
CA ASN A 11 1.86 -9.18 -27.49
C ASN A 11 0.36 -9.12 -27.13
N GLY A 12 0.05 -8.63 -25.91
CA GLY A 12 -1.32 -8.53 -25.40
C GLY A 12 -1.92 -9.84 -24.89
N ARG A 13 -1.16 -10.93 -24.84
CA ARG A 13 -1.58 -12.23 -24.30
C ARG A 13 -0.90 -12.51 -22.96
N ILE A 14 -1.63 -13.13 -22.05
CA ILE A 14 -1.08 -13.63 -20.78
C ILE A 14 -0.49 -15.01 -21.05
N LEU A 15 0.76 -15.22 -20.65
CA LEU A 15 1.49 -16.47 -20.87
C LEU A 15 1.28 -17.49 -19.74
N ASN A 16 0.74 -17.08 -18.59
CA ASN A 16 0.47 -17.97 -17.47
C ASN A 16 -0.70 -18.91 -17.81
N ASP A 17 -0.51 -20.23 -17.67
CA ASP A 17 -1.51 -21.26 -18.00
C ASP A 17 -2.84 -21.07 -17.25
N THR A 18 -2.77 -20.64 -15.99
CA THR A 18 -3.95 -20.36 -15.16
C THR A 18 -4.62 -19.02 -15.46
N GLY A 19 -4.03 -18.21 -16.34
CA GLY A 19 -4.43 -16.83 -16.58
C GLY A 19 -4.25 -15.93 -15.34
N LEU A 20 -5.12 -14.94 -15.19
CA LEU A 20 -5.15 -14.06 -14.02
C LEU A 20 -5.89 -14.72 -12.86
N ARG A 21 -5.43 -14.44 -11.64
CA ARG A 21 -6.10 -14.82 -10.39
C ARG A 21 -7.44 -14.09 -10.23
N MET A 22 -7.59 -12.92 -10.86
CA MET A 22 -8.79 -12.10 -10.80
C MET A 22 -8.88 -11.08 -11.95
N LYS A 23 -10.11 -10.67 -12.30
CA LYS A 23 -10.44 -9.77 -13.44
C LYS A 23 -9.62 -8.47 -13.53
N HIS A 24 -9.09 -7.98 -12.42
CA HIS A 24 -8.37 -6.70 -12.31
C HIS A 24 -7.04 -6.83 -11.56
N GLU A 25 -6.34 -7.96 -11.74
CA GLU A 25 -5.09 -8.26 -11.00
C GLU A 25 -4.01 -7.19 -11.16
N PHE A 26 -3.79 -6.65 -12.37
CA PHE A 26 -2.76 -5.63 -12.60
C PHE A 26 -2.97 -4.36 -11.77
N VAL A 27 -4.18 -3.81 -11.76
CA VAL A 27 -4.49 -2.60 -10.98
C VAL A 27 -4.52 -2.88 -9.48
N ARG A 28 -4.97 -4.08 -9.08
CA ARG A 28 -4.92 -4.49 -7.67
C ARG A 28 -3.50 -4.67 -7.16
N HIS A 29 -2.59 -5.15 -8.00
CA HIS A 29 -1.16 -5.18 -7.69
C HIS A 29 -0.61 -3.76 -7.55
N LYS A 30 -1.01 -2.81 -8.39
CA LYS A 30 -0.62 -1.40 -8.19
C LYS A 30 -1.17 -0.79 -6.90
N ILE A 31 -2.37 -1.18 -6.47
CA ILE A 31 -2.91 -0.80 -5.16
C ILE A 31 -2.06 -1.43 -4.03
N LEU A 32 -1.65 -2.69 -4.18
CA LEU A 32 -0.77 -3.38 -3.23
C LEU A 32 0.62 -2.73 -3.15
N ASP A 33 1.21 -2.37 -4.29
CA ASP A 33 2.47 -1.62 -4.38
C ASP A 33 2.35 -0.30 -3.60
N CYS A 34 1.28 0.48 -3.88
CA CYS A 34 1.04 1.74 -3.19
C CYS A 34 0.86 1.56 -1.68
N LEU A 35 0.16 0.51 -1.25
CA LEU A 35 -0.01 0.20 0.16
C LEU A 35 1.33 -0.11 0.82
N GLY A 36 2.18 -0.90 0.17
CA GLY A 36 3.53 -1.21 0.63
C GLY A 36 4.41 0.03 0.70
N ASP A 37 4.39 0.87 -0.33
CA ASP A 37 5.16 2.12 -0.37
C ASP A 37 4.70 3.06 0.76
N LEU A 38 3.39 3.26 0.96
CA LEU A 38 2.84 4.09 2.03
C LEU A 38 3.18 3.57 3.42
N TYR A 39 3.42 2.27 3.58
CA TYR A 39 3.85 1.71 4.86
C TYR A 39 5.24 2.23 5.29
N LEU A 40 6.04 2.74 4.34
CA LEU A 40 7.31 3.43 4.64
C LEU A 40 7.13 4.77 5.38
N LEU A 41 5.89 5.26 5.55
CA LEU A 41 5.59 6.34 6.50
C LEU A 41 5.98 5.96 7.95
N GLY A 42 6.13 4.67 8.25
CA GLY A 42 6.45 4.17 9.58
C GLY A 42 5.26 4.16 10.55
N MET A 43 4.09 4.62 10.10
CA MET A 43 2.84 4.66 10.85
C MET A 43 1.66 4.31 9.93
N MET A 44 0.55 3.88 10.52
CA MET A 44 -0.67 3.65 9.77
C MET A 44 -1.25 4.97 9.25
N LEU A 45 -1.47 5.04 7.94
CA LEU A 45 -2.15 6.19 7.34
C LEU A 45 -3.66 6.06 7.52
N ARG A 46 -4.25 6.95 8.32
CA ARG A 46 -5.70 7.16 8.35
C ARG A 46 -6.08 8.26 7.36
N GLY A 47 -6.44 7.87 6.14
CA GLY A 47 -6.82 8.82 5.10
C GLY A 47 -7.33 8.15 3.83
N LYS A 48 -7.64 8.98 2.83
CA LYS A 48 -8.02 8.53 1.48
C LYS A 48 -6.90 8.88 0.50
N VAL A 49 -6.34 7.86 -0.15
CA VAL A 49 -5.35 8.05 -1.21
C VAL A 49 -6.01 7.88 -2.57
N THR A 50 -5.74 8.82 -3.48
CA THR A 50 -6.16 8.72 -4.88
C THR A 50 -4.90 8.82 -5.73
N ALA A 51 -4.68 7.84 -6.59
CA ALA A 51 -3.50 7.76 -7.43
C ALA A 51 -3.87 7.48 -8.89
N SER A 52 -3.19 8.14 -9.82
CA SER A 52 -3.34 7.92 -11.26
C SER A 52 -1.98 7.54 -11.84
N ARG A 53 -1.88 6.31 -12.37
CA ARG A 53 -0.62 5.72 -12.86
C ARG A 53 0.53 5.81 -11.82
N PRO A 54 0.33 5.32 -10.57
CA PRO A 54 1.36 5.39 -9.55
C PRO A 54 2.56 4.50 -9.88
N GLY A 55 3.71 4.87 -9.31
CA GLY A 55 4.93 4.09 -9.27
C GLY A 55 5.73 4.45 -8.02
N HIS A 56 6.75 3.65 -7.71
CA HIS A 56 7.47 3.77 -6.43
C HIS A 56 8.10 5.16 -6.21
N ALA A 57 8.64 5.79 -7.25
CA ALA A 57 9.25 7.12 -7.14
C ALA A 57 8.25 8.19 -6.68
N ILE A 58 7.08 8.29 -7.32
CA ILE A 58 6.07 9.28 -6.95
C ILE A 58 5.47 8.99 -5.56
N CYS A 59 5.39 7.72 -5.16
CA CYS A 59 4.97 7.35 -3.80
C CYS A 59 6.01 7.75 -2.75
N ALA A 60 7.31 7.58 -3.02
CA ALA A 60 8.38 8.04 -2.14
C ALA A 60 8.42 9.58 -2.04
N ASP A 61 8.22 10.29 -3.16
CA ASP A 61 8.11 11.75 -3.19
C ASP A 61 6.92 12.24 -2.36
N LEU A 62 5.77 11.56 -2.45
CA LEU A 62 4.58 11.85 -1.63
C LEU A 62 4.89 11.72 -0.13
N ILE A 63 5.61 10.68 0.27
CA ILE A 63 5.99 10.45 1.68
C ILE A 63 6.88 11.58 2.18
N THR A 64 7.90 11.94 1.41
CA THR A 64 8.82 13.03 1.74
C THR A 64 8.06 14.35 1.85
N THR A 65 7.21 14.65 0.86
CA THR A 65 6.36 15.86 0.84
C THR A 65 5.41 15.92 2.04
N LEU A 66 4.81 14.80 2.43
CA LEU A 66 3.92 14.74 3.59
C LEU A 66 4.66 15.04 4.89
N TRP A 67 5.88 14.50 5.06
CA TRP A 67 6.70 14.78 6.24
C TRP A 67 7.17 16.23 6.31
N ASP A 68 7.49 16.85 5.17
CA ASP A 68 7.88 18.25 5.11
C ASP A 68 6.69 19.20 5.39
N ALA A 69 5.48 18.80 5.03
CA ALA A 69 4.24 19.57 5.25
C ALA A 69 3.58 19.22 6.61
N THR A 70 4.25 19.57 7.71
CA THR A 70 3.82 19.23 9.09
C THR A 70 2.41 19.71 9.46
N GLU A 71 1.90 20.75 8.80
CA GLU A 71 0.54 21.25 8.96
C GLU A 71 -0.54 20.43 8.23
N SER A 72 -0.13 19.52 7.35
CA SER A 72 -1.03 18.71 6.50
C SER A 72 -1.40 17.37 7.13
N TYR A 73 -0.86 17.02 8.30
CA TYR A 73 -1.21 15.81 9.03
C TYR A 73 -1.23 16.04 10.54
N ARG A 74 -1.73 15.04 11.27
CA ARG A 74 -1.62 14.96 12.72
C ARG A 74 -1.34 13.52 13.10
N ILE A 75 -0.34 13.32 13.95
CA ILE A 75 -0.12 12.04 14.60
C ILE A 75 -1.16 11.90 15.70
N VAL A 76 -1.95 10.84 15.63
CA VAL A 76 -2.96 10.50 16.64
C VAL A 76 -2.55 9.20 17.29
N GLU A 77 -2.55 9.17 18.62
CA GLU A 77 -2.46 7.91 19.35
C GLU A 77 -3.82 7.22 19.25
N GLU A 78 -3.85 6.04 18.66
CA GLU A 78 -5.03 5.19 18.75
C GLU A 78 -5.00 4.56 20.15
N GLY A 79 -5.75 5.17 21.09
CA GLY A 79 -5.98 4.57 22.39
C GLY A 79 -6.48 3.13 22.21
N ALA A 80 -5.93 2.21 23.02
CA ALA A 80 -6.13 0.76 22.99
C ALA A 80 -7.32 0.34 22.11
N LEU A 81 -7.05 -0.38 21.03
CA LEU A 81 -8.01 -0.84 20.02
C LEU A 81 -9.29 -1.43 20.66
N VAL A 82 -10.28 -0.60 20.96
CA VAL A 82 -11.64 -1.01 21.34
C VAL A 82 -12.56 -0.54 20.24
N GLY A 83 -12.49 -1.24 19.11
CA GLY A 83 -13.29 -0.92 17.94
C GLY A 83 -12.73 -1.57 16.70
N HIS A 84 -12.90 -2.89 16.61
CA HIS A 84 -12.75 -3.60 15.35
C HIS A 84 -13.60 -2.87 14.30
N SER A 85 -12.98 -2.26 13.28
CA SER A 85 -13.68 -2.16 12.01
C SER A 85 -13.73 -3.59 11.48
N ASP A 86 -14.91 -4.08 11.09
CA ASP A 86 -15.19 -5.49 10.75
C ASP A 86 -14.41 -6.06 9.53
N GLY A 87 -13.13 -5.72 9.34
CA GLY A 87 -12.44 -6.00 8.08
C GLY A 87 -10.94 -6.23 8.09
N TYR A 88 -10.16 -5.96 9.16
CA TYR A 88 -8.72 -6.28 9.12
C TYR A 88 -8.07 -6.32 10.51
N ALA A 89 -7.46 -7.46 10.86
CA ALA A 89 -6.56 -7.59 12.00
C ALA A 89 -5.12 -7.38 11.51
N LEU A 90 -4.43 -6.37 12.03
CA LEU A 90 -2.99 -6.23 11.81
C LEU A 90 -2.24 -7.09 12.84
N PRO A 91 -1.17 -7.81 12.43
CA PRO A 91 -0.26 -8.41 13.39
C PRO A 91 0.40 -7.30 14.22
N GLU A 92 0.57 -7.54 15.52
CA GLU A 92 1.07 -6.59 16.52
C GLU A 92 2.49 -6.08 16.18
N VAL A 93 2.63 -5.07 15.34
CA VAL A 93 3.92 -4.39 15.16
C VAL A 93 3.74 -2.90 14.86
N ALA A 94 4.51 -2.11 15.61
CA ALA A 94 4.76 -0.66 15.49
C ALA A 94 3.87 0.28 16.34
N ALA A 95 3.69 -0.04 17.62
CA ALA A 95 3.78 1.00 18.63
C ALA A 95 5.24 1.50 18.66
N ALA A 96 5.56 2.50 17.84
CA ALA A 96 6.77 3.28 18.03
C ALA A 96 6.55 4.20 19.25
N ALA A 97 6.66 3.60 20.44
CA ALA A 97 6.95 4.36 21.64
C ALA A 97 8.36 4.95 21.46
N ALA A 98 8.44 6.24 21.22
CA ALA A 98 9.66 7.01 21.45
C ALA A 98 9.45 7.81 22.74
N VAL A 99 10.33 7.52 23.70
CA VAL A 99 10.59 8.27 24.93
C VAL A 99 10.95 9.73 24.63
#